data_AF-A0A543A782-F1
#
_entry.id   AF-A0A543A782-F1
#
_cell.length_a   1.000
_cell.length_b   1.000
_cell.length_c   1.000
_cell.angle_alpha   90.00
_cell.angle_beta   90.00
_cell.angle_gamma   90.00
#
_symmetry.space_group_name_H-M   'P 1'
#
loop_
_entity.id
_entity.type
_entity.pdbx_description
1 polymer ?
#
loop_
_entity_poly.entity_id
_entity_poly.type
_entity_poly.pdbx_seq_one_letter_code
_entity_poly.pdbx_strand_id
1 'polypeptide(L)'
;MSKSTNADKGDKVWAIMALVTGLGAAKVTNKVLTSGWKASTGRKPPANPADPDVRLAEAVLWSAATGATVAIARMFAQRRAANYFVKSAGRLPKQLEKDES
;
A
#
# COMPACT_ATOMS: atom_id res chain seq x y z
N MET A 1 10.56 6.34 38.67
CA MET A 1 9.68 5.44 37.89
C MET A 1 8.86 6.28 36.91
N SER A 2 9.44 6.78 35.80
CA SER A 2 8.81 7.82 34.94
C SER A 2 9.09 7.68 33.43
N LYS A 3 9.64 6.54 32.96
CA LYS A 3 10.03 6.39 31.54
C LYS A 3 8.88 5.92 30.63
N SER A 4 7.86 5.25 31.18
CA SER A 4 6.75 4.67 30.38
C SER A 4 5.71 5.70 29.89
N THR A 5 5.47 6.80 30.61
CA THR A 5 4.38 7.75 30.30
C THR A 5 4.61 8.59 29.04
N ASN A 6 5.85 8.83 28.64
CA ASN A 6 6.18 9.61 27.43
C ASN A 6 6.24 8.73 26.17
N ALA A 7 6.69 7.47 26.29
CA ALA A 7 6.70 6.51 25.19
C ALA A 7 5.26 6.20 24.72
N ASP A 8 4.35 5.96 25.68
CA ASP A 8 2.93 5.73 25.41
C ASP A 8 2.24 6.90 24.68
N LYS A 9 2.70 8.12 24.91
CA LYS A 9 2.19 9.33 24.26
C LYS A 9 2.75 9.49 22.86
N GLY A 10 4.04 9.21 22.68
CA GLY A 10 4.70 9.18 21.37
C GLY A 10 4.07 8.13 20.45
N ASP A 11 3.84 6.92 20.95
CA ASP A 11 3.24 5.82 20.19
C ASP A 11 1.80 6.12 19.77
N LYS A 12 1.01 6.73 20.66
CA LYS A 12 -0.36 7.17 20.35
C LYS A 12 -0.38 8.30 19.31
N VAL A 13 0.51 9.30 19.43
CA VAL A 13 0.63 10.39 18.45
C VAL A 13 1.07 9.85 17.10
N TRP A 14 2.03 8.93 17.08
CA TRP A 14 2.49 8.27 15.86
C TRP A 14 1.37 7.44 15.22
N ALA A 15 0.63 6.66 16.01
CA ALA A 15 -0.51 5.88 15.53
C ALA A 15 -1.60 6.77 14.93
N ILE A 16 -1.95 7.88 15.57
CA ILE A 16 -2.93 8.85 15.04
C ILE A 16 -2.43 9.45 13.72
N MET A 17 -1.16 9.87 13.66
CA MET A 17 -0.57 10.42 12.43
C MET A 17 -0.52 9.39 11.30
N ALA A 18 -0.18 8.14 11.60
CA ALA A 18 -0.20 7.05 10.64
C ALA A 18 -1.62 6.79 10.13
N LEU A 19 -2.62 6.83 11.01
CA LEU A 19 -4.03 6.68 10.66
C LEU A 19 -4.50 7.82 9.74
N VAL A 20 -4.23 9.08 10.12
CA VAL A 20 -4.59 10.27 9.34
C VAL A 20 -3.91 10.26 7.97
N THR A 21 -2.63 9.90 7.94
CA THR A 21 -1.85 9.80 6.71
C THR A 21 -2.36 8.67 5.82
N GLY A 22 -2.69 7.52 6.40
CA GLY A 22 -3.29 6.39 5.69
C GLY A 22 -4.63 6.76 5.04
N LEU A 23 -5.51 7.44 5.79
CA LEU A 23 -6.79 7.93 5.28
C LEU A 23 -6.60 8.99 4.18
N GLY A 24 -5.65 9.92 4.36
CA GLY A 24 -5.30 10.92 3.36
C GLY A 24 -4.79 10.29 2.06
N ALA A 25 -3.86 9.34 2.18
CA ALA A 25 -3.32 8.58 1.05
C ALA A 25 -4.42 7.80 0.34
N ALA A 26 -5.31 7.12 1.07
CA ALA A 26 -6.44 6.40 0.47
C ALA A 26 -7.35 7.34 -0.34
N LYS A 27 -7.66 8.54 0.19
CA LYS A 27 -8.48 9.53 -0.51
C LYS A 27 -7.82 10.06 -1.78
N VAL A 28 -6.52 10.35 -1.73
CA VAL A 28 -5.77 10.81 -2.91
C VAL A 28 -5.67 9.70 -3.96
N THR A 29 -5.33 8.48 -3.56
CA THR A 29 -5.28 7.31 -4.44
C THR A 29 -6.62 7.06 -5.12
N ASN A 30 -7.72 7.10 -4.37
CA ASN A 30 -9.06 6.98 -4.94
C ASN A 30 -9.37 8.09 -5.95
N LYS A 31 -8.95 9.33 -5.68
CA LYS A 31 -9.15 10.44 -6.62
C LYS A 31 -8.35 10.28 -7.91
N VAL A 32 -7.11 9.81 -7.81
CA VAL A 32 -6.26 9.56 -8.98
C VAL A 32 -6.81 8.41 -9.83
N LEU A 33 -7.16 7.29 -9.19
CA LEU A 33 -7.76 6.13 -9.87
C LEU A 33 -9.09 6.51 -10.53
N THR A 34 -9.95 7.24 -9.81
CA THR A 34 -11.25 7.66 -10.36
C THR A 34 -11.10 8.59 -11.57
N SER A 35 -10.15 9.53 -11.49
CA SER A 35 -9.88 10.46 -12.60
C SER A 35 -9.25 9.75 -13.79
N GLY A 36 -8.28 8.85 -13.57
CA GLY A 36 -7.62 8.11 -14.65
C GLY A 36 -8.57 7.18 -15.40
N TRP A 37 -9.47 6.50 -14.68
CA TRP A 37 -10.48 5.66 -15.29
C TRP A 37 -11.53 6.48 -16.05
N LYS A 38 -12.03 7.58 -15.46
CA LYS A 38 -12.99 8.46 -16.15
C LYS A 38 -12.37 9.08 -17.40
N ALA A 39 -11.09 9.44 -17.37
CA ALA A 39 -10.40 9.98 -18.53
C ALA A 39 -10.21 8.96 -19.67
N SER A 40 -10.00 7.68 -19.34
CA SER A 40 -9.79 6.62 -20.34
C SER A 40 -11.08 5.99 -20.87
N THR A 41 -12.08 5.79 -20.01
CA THR A 41 -13.33 5.09 -20.35
C THR A 41 -14.55 6.01 -20.47
N GLY A 42 -14.45 7.27 -20.04
CA GLY A 42 -15.57 8.22 -20.00
C GLY A 42 -16.61 7.93 -18.92
N ARG A 43 -16.45 6.85 -18.13
CA ARG A 43 -17.44 6.38 -17.16
C ARG A 43 -16.90 6.44 -15.73
N LYS A 44 -17.80 6.43 -14.74
CA LYS A 44 -17.40 6.30 -13.33
C LYS A 44 -16.76 4.92 -13.14
N PRO A 45 -15.63 4.81 -12.42
CA PRO A 45 -15.00 3.52 -12.20
C PRO A 45 -15.90 2.61 -11.38
N PRO A 46 -15.85 1.28 -11.62
CA PRO A 46 -16.42 0.30 -10.73
C PRO A 46 -15.61 0.28 -9.43
N ALA A 47 -15.82 1.30 -8.60
CA ALA A 47 -15.11 1.50 -7.33
C ALA A 47 -15.45 0.42 -6.30
N ASN A 48 -16.51 -0.35 -6.56
CA ASN A 48 -16.90 -1.50 -5.78
C ASN A 48 -17.19 -2.68 -6.74
N PRO A 49 -16.28 -3.65 -6.88
CA PRO A 49 -16.54 -4.87 -7.67
C PRO A 49 -17.65 -5.75 -7.08
N ALA A 50 -18.16 -5.46 -5.87
CA ALA A 50 -19.36 -6.07 -5.29
C ALA A 50 -20.65 -5.28 -5.56
N ASP A 51 -20.57 -4.20 -6.35
CA ASP A 51 -21.75 -3.44 -6.77
C ASP A 51 -22.50 -4.23 -7.86
N PRO A 52 -23.77 -4.63 -7.62
CA PRO A 52 -24.53 -5.47 -8.53
C PRO A 52 -24.85 -4.81 -9.88
N ASP A 53 -24.74 -3.47 -9.97
CA ASP A 53 -24.92 -2.73 -11.23
C ASP A 53 -23.67 -2.74 -12.13
N VAL A 54 -22.55 -3.30 -11.67
CA VAL A 54 -21.34 -3.45 -12.48
C VAL A 54 -21.41 -4.76 -13.25
N ARG A 55 -21.25 -4.68 -14.58
CA ARG A 55 -21.14 -5.88 -15.43
C ARG A 55 -19.97 -6.74 -14.94
N LEU A 56 -20.21 -8.03 -14.71
CA LEU A 56 -19.19 -9.01 -14.27
C LEU A 56 -17.88 -8.92 -15.05
N ALA A 57 -17.96 -8.79 -16.38
CA ALA A 57 -16.78 -8.65 -17.24
C ALA A 57 -15.95 -7.38 -16.94
N GLU A 58 -16.61 -6.28 -16.61
CA GLU A 58 -15.99 -5.00 -16.29
C GLU A 58 -15.35 -5.02 -14.89
N ALA A 59 -16.00 -5.69 -13.92
CA ALA A 59 -15.43 -5.96 -12.61
C ALA A 59 -14.18 -6.85 -12.68
N VAL A 60 -14.20 -7.90 -13.51
CA VAL A 60 -13.05 -8.80 -13.71
C VAL A 60 -11.88 -8.06 -14.36
N LEU A 61 -12.13 -7.26 -15.41
CA LEU A 61 -11.07 -6.50 -16.08
C LEU A 61 -10.44 -5.47 -15.14
N TRP A 62 -11.25 -4.74 -14.37
CA TRP A 62 -10.77 -3.79 -13.37
C TRP A 62 -9.94 -4.47 -12.29
N SER A 63 -10.42 -5.60 -11.78
CA SER A 63 -9.72 -6.36 -10.73
C SER A 63 -8.40 -6.93 -11.24
N ALA A 64 -8.36 -7.46 -12.46
CA ALA A 64 -7.13 -7.94 -13.08
C ALA A 64 -6.11 -6.82 -13.30
N ALA A 65 -6.55 -5.67 -13.82
CA ALA A 65 -5.68 -4.51 -14.02
C ALA A 65 -5.11 -3.96 -12.70
N THR A 66 -5.96 -3.86 -11.68
CA THR A 66 -5.55 -3.41 -10.35
C THR A 66 -4.59 -4.41 -9.70
N GLY A 67 -4.93 -5.71 -9.73
CA GLY A 67 -4.10 -6.78 -9.18
C GLY A 67 -2.73 -6.85 -9.85
N ALA A 68 -2.67 -6.76 -11.18
CA ALA A 68 -1.41 -6.72 -11.92
C ALA A 68 -0.56 -5.51 -11.53
N THR A 69 -1.17 -4.32 -11.44
CA THR A 69 -0.48 -3.08 -11.05
C THR A 69 0.12 -3.20 -9.64
N VAL A 70 -0.65 -3.71 -8.68
CA VAL A 70 -0.18 -3.92 -7.29
C VAL A 70 0.96 -4.94 -7.25
N ALA A 71 0.84 -6.05 -7.98
CA ALA A 71 1.89 -7.07 -8.06
C ALA A 71 3.20 -6.50 -8.62
N ILE A 72 3.13 -5.72 -9.69
CA ILE A 72 4.28 -5.04 -10.29
C ILE A 72 4.89 -4.04 -9.29
N ALA A 73 4.06 -3.19 -8.67
CA ALA A 73 4.52 -2.22 -7.68
C ALA A 73 5.25 -2.90 -6.52
N ARG A 74 4.68 -4.00 -6.00
CA ARG A 74 5.29 -4.81 -4.94
C ARG A 74 6.62 -5.42 -5.40
N MET A 75 6.69 -5.97 -6.61
CA MET A 75 7.94 -6.51 -7.18
C MET A 75 9.02 -5.43 -7.26
N PHE A 76 8.69 -4.24 -7.75
CA PHE A 76 9.62 -3.11 -7.83
C PHE A 76 10.06 -2.63 -6.45
N ALA A 77 9.13 -2.52 -5.50
CA ALA A 77 9.44 -2.14 -4.13
C ALA A 77 10.37 -3.16 -3.46
N GLN A 78 10.10 -4.45 -3.60
CA GLN A 78 10.96 -5.53 -3.08
C GLN A 78 12.34 -5.52 -3.74
N ARG A 79 12.42 -5.34 -5.06
CA ARG A 79 13.72 -5.19 -5.77
C ARG A 79 14.49 -3.97 -5.30
N ARG A 80 13.83 -2.82 -5.15
CA ARG A 80 14.46 -1.59 -4.65
C ARG A 80 14.89 -1.74 -3.20
N ALA A 81 14.06 -2.33 -2.34
CA ALA A 81 14.42 -2.62 -0.96
C ALA A 81 15.62 -3.56 -0.90
N ALA A 82 15.61 -4.67 -1.65
CA ALA A 82 16.75 -5.59 -1.72
C ALA A 82 18.03 -4.89 -2.19
N ASN A 83 17.96 -4.11 -3.28
CA ASN A 83 19.10 -3.35 -3.78
C ASN A 83 19.54 -2.25 -2.81
N TYR A 84 18.61 -1.61 -2.11
CA TYR A 84 18.91 -0.58 -1.13
C TYR A 84 19.58 -1.21 0.09
N PHE A 85 19.08 -2.33 0.62
CA PHE A 85 19.70 -3.12 1.69
C PHE A 85 21.10 -3.61 1.30
N VAL A 86 21.29 -4.12 0.08
CA VAL A 86 22.62 -4.52 -0.42
C VAL A 86 23.57 -3.33 -0.52
N LYS A 87 23.06 -2.15 -0.90
CA LYS A 87 23.87 -0.94 -1.11
C LYS A 87 24.09 -0.11 0.17
N SER A 88 23.24 -0.25 1.18
CA SER A 88 23.30 0.53 2.43
C SER A 88 23.85 -0.25 3.62
N ALA A 89 23.79 -1.59 3.63
CA ALA A 89 24.08 -2.34 4.84
C ALA A 89 25.53 -2.83 4.96
N GLY A 90 26.23 -3.27 3.90
CA GLY A 90 27.60 -3.84 4.00
C GLY A 90 27.77 -5.01 5.00
N ARG A 91 26.70 -5.42 5.69
CA ARG A 91 26.52 -6.47 6.68
C ARG A 91 25.03 -6.60 6.95
N LEU A 92 24.50 -7.82 6.96
CA LEU A 92 23.07 -8.07 7.24
C LEU A 92 22.71 -7.76 8.70
N PRO A 93 21.55 -7.11 8.98
CA PRO A 93 20.99 -7.07 10.32
C PRO A 93 20.61 -8.49 10.77
N LYS A 94 20.93 -8.83 12.02
CA LYS A 94 20.83 -10.18 12.63
C LYS A 94 19.46 -10.87 12.54
N GLN A 95 18.39 -10.16 12.17
CA GLN A 95 17.04 -10.71 12.04
C GLN A 95 16.79 -11.50 10.74
N LEU A 96 17.82 -11.71 9.91
CA LEU A 96 17.79 -12.57 8.71
C LEU A 96 18.83 -13.70 8.74
N GLU A 97 19.52 -13.93 9.87
CA GLU A 97 20.22 -15.20 10.10
C GLU A 97 19.15 -16.28 10.32
N LYS A 98 18.74 -16.88 9.19
CA LYS A 98 18.24 -18.24 9.01
C LYS A 98 17.98 -19.00 10.34
N ASP A 99 16.71 -19.32 10.60
CA ASP A 99 16.38 -20.43 11.49
C ASP A 99 17.12 -21.67 10.96
N GLU A 100 18.20 -22.06 11.63
CA GLU A 100 18.75 -23.40 11.46
C GLU A 100 17.83 -24.35 12.24
N SER A 101 17.38 -25.36 11.51
CA SER A 101 16.62 -26.54 11.96
C SER A 101 17.15 -27.18 13.23
#